data_AF-A0A1H4UCZ0-F1
#
_entry.id   AF-A0A1H4UCZ0-F1
#
_cell.length_a   1.000
_cell.length_b   1.000
_cell.length_c   1.000
_cell.angle_alpha   90.00
_cell.angle_beta   90.00
_cell.angle_gamma   90.00
#
_symmetry.space_group_name_H-M   'P 1'
#
loop_
_entity.id
_entity.type
_entity.pdbx_description
1 polymer ?
#
loop_
_entity_poly.entity_id
_entity_poly.type
_entity_poly.pdbx_seq_one_letter_code
_entity_poly.pdbx_strand_id
1 'polypeptide(L)'
;MASSIPSSGAEYRALLLEPNWVANADPSLLRNAVHALCWAPAQTAIEAITRDPVACDKVLAVVKVVAAELQSRASAAAAAVEELSGLFDRAEDYREAKREHLRIKQRCSAALRISAACRAAAATAHEQITAYARSYEKGLLTLARAVADHRDGFNPDDATEADRQLWATLDEIEVPRRSAEAPVAITEVLALIDASIARKNAA
;
A
#
# COMPACT_ATOMS: atom_id res chain seq x y z
N MET A 1 22.88 1.58 16.54
CA MET A 1 22.13 1.43 17.81
C MET A 1 21.55 0.03 17.83
N ALA A 2 21.87 -0.78 18.83
CA ALA A 2 21.35 -2.14 18.93
C ALA A 2 19.87 -2.08 19.31
N SER A 3 18.98 -2.35 18.35
CA SER A 3 17.56 -2.54 18.64
C SER A 3 17.43 -3.83 19.43
N SER A 4 17.10 -3.75 20.72
CA SER A 4 16.71 -4.91 21.52
C SER A 4 15.54 -5.61 20.85
N ILE A 5 15.64 -6.92 20.63
CA ILE A 5 14.55 -7.72 20.07
C ILE A 5 13.35 -7.63 21.03
N PRO A 6 12.13 -7.33 20.55
CA PRO A 6 10.95 -7.22 21.41
C PRO A 6 10.67 -8.54 22.12
N SER A 7 10.43 -8.47 23.42
CA SER A 7 10.27 -9.61 24.31
C SER A 7 8.81 -10.02 24.50
N SER A 8 7.85 -9.13 24.19
CA SER A 8 6.43 -9.36 24.41
C SER A 8 5.54 -9.01 23.22
N GLY A 9 4.36 -9.64 23.16
CA GLY A 9 3.36 -9.31 22.13
C GLY A 9 2.83 -7.87 22.23
N ALA A 10 2.89 -7.24 23.42
CA ALA A 10 2.50 -5.85 23.59
C ALA A 10 3.52 -4.89 22.95
N GLU A 11 4.82 -5.14 23.15
CA GLU A 11 5.90 -4.37 22.50
C GLU A 11 5.81 -4.48 20.98
N TYR A 12 5.60 -5.70 20.46
CA TYR A 12 5.42 -5.89 19.02
C TYR A 12 4.23 -5.10 18.46
N ARG A 13 3.11 -5.00 19.19
CA ARG A 13 1.97 -4.19 18.75
C ARG A 13 2.23 -2.69 18.85
N ALA A 14 3.00 -2.25 19.85
CA ALA A 14 3.39 -0.85 19.97
C ALA A 14 4.28 -0.42 18.80
N LEU A 15 5.22 -1.28 18.37
CA LEU A 15 6.10 -1.02 17.23
C LEU A 15 5.34 -0.90 15.90
N LEU A 16 4.17 -1.52 15.75
CA LEU A 16 3.31 -1.34 14.58
C LEU A 16 2.71 0.07 14.47
N LEU A 17 2.76 0.88 15.55
CA LEU A 17 2.37 2.30 15.51
C LEU A 17 3.46 3.19 14.92
N GLU A 18 4.69 2.69 14.77
CA GLU A 18 5.84 3.43 14.29
C GLU A 18 6.10 3.12 12.80
N PRO A 19 5.74 4.00 11.85
CA PRO A 19 5.84 3.69 10.41
C PRO A 19 7.27 3.41 9.97
N ASN A 20 8.24 4.15 10.53
CA ASN A 20 9.67 3.95 10.26
C ASN A 20 10.15 2.57 10.74
N TRP A 21 9.63 2.07 11.86
CA TRP A 21 9.96 0.72 12.31
C TRP A 21 9.40 -0.31 11.33
N VAL A 22 8.12 -0.19 10.95
CA VAL A 22 7.48 -1.12 10.00
C VAL A 22 8.23 -1.15 8.67
N ALA A 23 8.57 0.02 8.12
CA ALA A 23 9.32 0.15 6.87
C ALA A 23 10.68 -0.56 6.91
N ASN A 24 11.38 -0.53 8.06
CA ASN A 24 12.71 -1.12 8.22
C ASN A 24 12.73 -2.52 8.84
N ALA A 25 11.61 -2.99 9.41
CA ALA A 25 11.57 -4.26 10.14
C ALA A 25 11.88 -5.46 9.23
N ASP A 26 12.66 -6.41 9.73
CA ASP A 26 12.89 -7.67 9.04
C ASP A 26 11.58 -8.47 8.88
N PRO A 27 11.45 -9.30 7.83
CA PRO A 27 10.25 -10.10 7.59
C PRO A 27 9.83 -10.96 8.79
N SER A 28 10.78 -11.50 9.55
CA SER A 28 10.53 -12.32 10.74
C SER A 28 9.93 -11.51 11.90
N LEU A 29 10.49 -10.32 12.18
CA LEU A 29 9.99 -9.42 13.22
C LEU A 29 8.60 -8.89 12.87
N LEU A 30 8.38 -8.52 11.61
CA LEU A 30 7.09 -8.05 11.15
C LEU A 30 6.03 -9.17 11.20
N ARG A 31 6.40 -10.42 10.86
CA ARG A 31 5.54 -11.59 11.03
C ARG A 31 5.14 -11.82 12.48
N ASN A 32 6.09 -11.73 13.41
CA ASN A 32 5.81 -11.83 14.85
C ASN A 32 4.86 -10.71 15.31
N ALA A 33 5.08 -9.48 14.82
CA ALA A 33 4.22 -8.36 15.14
C ALA A 33 2.79 -8.52 14.64
N VAL A 34 2.63 -8.97 13.40
CA VAL A 34 1.32 -9.27 12.83
C VAL A 34 0.64 -10.43 13.57
N HIS A 35 1.36 -11.47 13.98
CA HIS A 35 0.80 -12.50 14.86
C HIS A 35 0.33 -11.95 16.21
N ALA A 36 1.12 -11.05 16.82
CA ALA A 36 0.78 -10.42 18.08
C ALA A 36 -0.45 -9.50 17.96
N LEU A 37 -0.61 -8.84 16.80
CA LEU A 37 -1.80 -8.06 16.46
C LEU A 37 -3.02 -8.96 16.23
N CYS A 38 -2.87 -10.09 15.54
CA CYS A 38 -3.95 -11.07 15.40
C CYS A 38 -4.37 -11.70 16.73
N TRP A 39 -3.46 -11.80 17.70
CA TRP A 39 -3.73 -12.31 19.04
C TRP A 39 -4.57 -11.35 19.88
N ALA A 40 -4.22 -10.06 19.85
CA ALA A 40 -4.95 -9.01 20.54
C ALA A 40 -5.11 -7.81 19.59
N PRO A 41 -6.19 -7.78 18.80
CA PRO A 41 -6.41 -6.74 17.80
C PRO A 41 -6.44 -5.36 18.44
N ALA A 42 -5.63 -4.45 17.90
CA ALA A 42 -5.59 -3.04 18.30
C ALA A 42 -5.97 -2.20 17.09
N GLN A 43 -7.14 -1.56 17.13
CA GLN A 43 -7.66 -0.77 16.02
C GLN A 43 -6.73 0.40 15.66
N THR A 44 -6.10 1.02 16.66
CA THR A 44 -5.11 2.09 16.49
C THR A 44 -3.90 1.65 15.66
N ALA A 45 -3.42 0.42 15.84
CA ALA A 45 -2.32 -0.12 15.05
C ALA A 45 -2.74 -0.38 13.60
N ILE A 46 -3.95 -0.90 13.39
CA ILE A 46 -4.51 -1.10 12.03
C ILE A 46 -4.60 0.24 11.30
N GLU A 47 -5.13 1.28 11.98
CA GLU A 47 -5.23 2.62 11.41
C GLU A 47 -3.87 3.22 11.07
N ALA A 48 -2.88 3.11 11.97
CA ALA A 48 -1.52 3.58 11.72
C ALA A 48 -0.90 2.92 10.49
N ILE A 49 -1.02 1.59 10.38
CA ILE A 49 -0.56 0.82 9.22
C ILE A 49 -1.25 1.29 7.93
N THR A 50 -2.57 1.47 7.95
CA THR A 50 -3.33 1.84 6.74
C THR A 50 -3.13 3.28 6.29
N ARG A 51 -2.63 4.16 7.16
CA ARG A 51 -2.34 5.57 6.80
C ARG A 51 -1.03 5.74 6.06
N ASP A 52 -0.09 4.82 6.23
CA ASP A 52 1.21 4.85 5.57
C ASP A 52 1.23 3.80 4.43
N PRO A 53 1.35 4.22 3.15
CA PRO A 53 1.33 3.29 2.03
C PRO A 53 2.43 2.22 2.07
N VAL A 54 3.64 2.60 2.50
CA VAL A 54 4.80 1.70 2.55
C VAL A 54 4.61 0.65 3.65
N ALA A 55 4.16 1.08 4.83
CA ALA A 55 3.82 0.18 5.92
C ALA A 55 2.65 -0.74 5.54
N CYS A 56 1.61 -0.18 4.90
CA CYS A 56 0.43 -0.90 4.44
C CYS A 56 0.78 -2.03 3.47
N ASP A 57 1.59 -1.75 2.44
CA ASP A 57 1.99 -2.75 1.45
C ASP A 57 2.83 -3.87 2.07
N LYS A 58 3.77 -3.50 2.93
CA LYS A 58 4.65 -4.46 3.60
C LYS A 58 3.86 -5.36 4.56
N VAL A 59 2.95 -4.78 5.35
CA VAL A 59 2.05 -5.54 6.22
C VAL A 59 1.07 -6.40 5.42
N LEU A 60 0.56 -5.91 4.29
CA LEU A 60 -0.34 -6.67 3.42
C LEU A 60 0.33 -7.95 2.88
N ALA A 61 1.63 -7.92 2.57
CA ALA A 61 2.37 -9.11 2.20
C ALA A 61 2.48 -10.10 3.37
N VAL A 62 2.87 -9.61 4.55
CA VAL A 62 3.08 -10.44 5.75
C VAL A 62 1.77 -11.02 6.29
N VAL A 63 0.68 -10.25 6.31
CA VAL A 63 -0.61 -10.72 6.83
C VAL A 63 -1.20 -11.85 5.99
N LYS A 64 -0.91 -11.91 4.69
CA LYS A 64 -1.29 -13.07 3.84
C LYS A 64 -0.61 -14.35 4.30
N VAL A 65 0.69 -14.26 4.62
CA VAL A 65 1.47 -15.40 5.13
C VAL A 65 0.96 -15.81 6.52
N VAL A 66 0.78 -14.86 7.42
CA VAL A 66 0.22 -15.10 8.77
C VAL A 66 -1.19 -15.71 8.70
N ALA A 67 -2.03 -15.25 7.78
CA ALA A 67 -3.36 -15.81 7.58
C ALA A 67 -3.30 -17.28 7.14
N ALA A 68 -2.40 -17.63 6.20
CA ALA A 68 -2.20 -19.01 5.77
C ALA A 68 -1.73 -19.92 6.91
N GLU A 69 -0.81 -19.43 7.75
CA GLU A 69 -0.31 -20.17 8.91
C GLU A 69 -1.39 -20.39 9.97
N LEU A 70 -2.17 -19.35 10.27
CA LEU A 70 -3.29 -19.46 11.20
C LEU A 70 -4.36 -20.40 10.65
N GLN A 71 -4.61 -20.38 9.35
CA GLN A 71 -5.54 -21.30 8.70
C GLN A 71 -5.07 -22.76 8.80
N SER A 72 -3.78 -23.02 8.55
CA SER A 72 -3.18 -24.35 8.73
C SER A 72 -3.33 -24.83 10.18
N ARG A 73 -3.04 -23.97 11.16
CA ARG A 73 -3.24 -24.28 12.59
C ARG A 73 -4.72 -24.50 12.94
N ALA A 74 -5.63 -23.75 12.32
CA ALA A 74 -7.07 -23.89 12.56
C ALA A 74 -7.58 -25.25 12.08
N SER A 75 -7.10 -25.72 10.92
CA SER A 75 -7.40 -27.04 10.39
C SER A 75 -6.87 -28.16 11.29
N ALA A 76 -5.62 -28.05 11.77
CA ALA A 76 -5.05 -29.02 12.70
C ALA A 76 -5.84 -29.07 14.03
N ALA A 77 -6.21 -27.90 14.57
CA ALA A 77 -7.02 -27.83 15.79
C ALA A 77 -8.44 -28.39 15.58
N ALA A 78 -9.03 -28.22 14.38
CA ALA A 78 -10.32 -28.80 14.05
C ALA A 78 -10.26 -30.33 14.03
N ALA A 79 -9.23 -30.91 13.39
CA ALA A 79 -9.02 -32.35 13.35
C ALA A 79 -8.82 -32.95 14.75
N ALA A 80 -8.07 -32.27 15.64
CA ALA A 80 -7.89 -32.70 17.01
C ALA A 80 -9.21 -32.71 17.82
N VAL A 81 -10.09 -31.73 17.58
CA VAL A 81 -11.43 -31.70 18.21
C VAL A 81 -12.31 -32.84 17.71
N GLU A 82 -12.22 -33.18 16.43
CA GLU A 82 -12.95 -34.28 15.82
C GLU A 82 -12.48 -35.65 16.35
N GLU A 83 -11.16 -35.86 16.48
CA GLU A 83 -10.59 -37.10 17.03
C GLU A 83 -11.02 -37.34 18.48
N LEU A 84 -11.09 -36.28 19.28
CA LEU A 84 -11.55 -36.35 20.67
C LEU A 84 -13.09 -36.42 20.79
N SER A 85 -13.82 -36.19 19.71
CA SER A 85 -15.28 -36.20 19.69
C SER A 85 -15.79 -37.63 19.78
N GLY A 86 -16.31 -38.01 20.96
CA GLY A 86 -16.85 -39.35 21.22
C GLY A 86 -16.06 -40.17 22.24
N LEU A 87 -14.92 -39.65 22.71
CA LEU A 87 -14.14 -40.24 23.80
C LEU A 87 -14.60 -39.68 25.15
N PHE A 88 -15.53 -40.38 25.80
CA PHE A 88 -16.16 -39.96 27.07
C PHE A 88 -15.17 -39.86 28.24
N ASP A 89 -14.08 -40.62 28.19
CA ASP A 89 -12.99 -40.63 29.17
C ASP A 89 -12.04 -39.43 29.03
N ARG A 90 -12.09 -38.68 27.91
CA ARG A 90 -11.20 -37.54 27.62
C ARG A 90 -11.93 -36.20 27.52
N ALA A 91 -12.97 -36.03 28.35
CA ALA A 91 -13.82 -34.84 28.32
C ALA A 91 -13.07 -33.51 28.55
N GLU A 92 -12.03 -33.49 29.38
CA GLU A 92 -11.26 -32.27 29.64
C GLU A 92 -10.35 -31.90 28.45
N ASP A 93 -9.65 -32.87 27.89
CA ASP A 93 -8.84 -32.70 26.67
C ASP A 93 -9.70 -32.15 25.51
N TYR A 94 -10.92 -32.69 25.35
CA TYR A 94 -11.88 -32.19 24.37
C TYR A 94 -12.25 -30.71 24.60
N ARG A 95 -12.51 -30.31 25.86
CA ARG A 95 -12.82 -28.91 26.20
C ARG A 95 -11.63 -28.00 25.94
N GLU A 96 -10.41 -28.45 26.19
CA GLU A 96 -9.20 -27.69 25.92
C GLU A 96 -8.97 -27.53 24.40
N ALA A 97 -9.03 -28.62 23.64
CA ALA A 97 -8.91 -28.60 22.19
C ALA A 97 -9.96 -27.67 21.54
N LYS A 98 -11.21 -27.70 22.03
CA LYS A 98 -12.28 -26.83 21.56
C LYS A 98 -12.02 -25.35 21.86
N ARG A 99 -11.50 -25.03 23.05
CA ARG A 99 -11.09 -23.66 23.42
C ARG A 99 -9.97 -23.16 22.52
N GLU A 100 -8.96 -23.99 22.25
CA GLU A 100 -7.85 -23.62 21.38
C GLU A 100 -8.29 -23.45 19.91
N HIS A 101 -9.14 -24.34 19.40
CA HIS A 101 -9.73 -24.20 18.07
C HIS A 101 -10.47 -22.86 17.92
N LEU A 102 -11.28 -22.47 18.92
CA LEU A 102 -11.96 -21.17 18.92
C LEU A 102 -10.99 -19.98 18.94
N ARG A 103 -9.93 -20.04 19.76
CA ARG A 103 -8.90 -18.99 19.81
C ARG A 103 -8.19 -18.83 18.47
N ILE A 104 -7.79 -19.93 17.83
CA ILE A 104 -7.13 -19.88 16.52
C ILE A 104 -8.09 -19.31 15.46
N LYS A 105 -9.36 -19.71 15.47
CA LYS A 105 -10.38 -19.18 14.55
C LYS A 105 -10.57 -17.67 14.69
N GLN A 106 -10.59 -17.15 15.92
CA GLN A 106 -10.64 -15.71 16.18
C GLN A 106 -9.42 -14.99 15.60
N ARG A 107 -8.23 -15.58 15.73
CA ARG A 107 -6.99 -15.03 15.16
C ARG A 107 -7.01 -15.04 13.62
N CYS A 108 -7.55 -16.08 12.99
CA CYS A 108 -7.77 -16.11 11.53
C CYS A 108 -8.66 -14.94 11.10
N SER A 109 -9.78 -14.72 11.81
CA SER A 109 -10.70 -13.61 11.51
C SER A 109 -10.01 -12.24 11.65
N ALA A 110 -9.17 -12.07 12.68
CA ALA A 110 -8.37 -10.86 12.85
C ALA A 110 -7.39 -10.64 11.68
N ALA A 111 -6.67 -11.68 11.24
CA ALA A 111 -5.78 -11.59 10.09
C ALA A 111 -6.51 -11.19 8.80
N LEU A 112 -7.69 -11.76 8.56
CA LEU A 112 -8.53 -11.40 7.41
C LEU A 112 -9.01 -9.95 7.47
N ARG A 113 -9.40 -9.47 8.65
CA ARG A 113 -9.78 -8.06 8.84
C ARG A 113 -8.63 -7.09 8.56
N ILE A 114 -7.43 -7.39 9.06
CA ILE A 114 -6.23 -6.57 8.82
C ILE A 114 -5.92 -6.55 7.32
N SER A 115 -5.95 -7.72 6.66
CA SER A 115 -5.77 -7.84 5.21
C SER A 115 -6.80 -7.02 4.42
N ALA A 116 -8.08 -7.08 4.80
CA ALA A 116 -9.14 -6.30 4.16
C ALA A 116 -8.93 -4.79 4.34
N ALA A 117 -8.55 -4.34 5.54
CA ALA A 117 -8.25 -2.94 5.81
C ALA A 117 -7.08 -2.43 4.97
N CYS A 118 -6.00 -3.19 4.87
CA CYS A 118 -4.84 -2.84 4.05
C CYS A 118 -5.20 -2.77 2.55
N ARG A 119 -6.00 -3.73 2.05
CA ARG A 119 -6.48 -3.70 0.65
C ARG A 119 -7.36 -2.49 0.36
N ALA A 120 -8.26 -2.14 1.28
CA ALA A 120 -9.11 -0.97 1.14
C ALA A 120 -8.28 0.32 1.09
N ALA A 121 -7.30 0.45 1.99
CA ALA A 121 -6.38 1.60 2.00
C ALA A 121 -5.57 1.71 0.71
N ALA A 122 -5.03 0.59 0.21
CA ALA A 122 -4.30 0.56 -1.06
C ALA A 122 -5.18 0.95 -2.26
N ALA A 123 -6.44 0.48 -2.29
CA ALA A 123 -7.40 0.87 -3.33
C ALA A 123 -7.71 2.36 -3.30
N THR A 124 -7.95 2.93 -2.10
CA THR A 124 -8.19 4.37 -1.95
C THR A 124 -6.97 5.20 -2.37
N ALA A 125 -5.76 4.79 -2.01
CA ALA A 125 -4.53 5.46 -2.45
C ALA A 125 -4.40 5.44 -3.99
N HIS A 126 -4.69 4.29 -4.63
CA HIS A 126 -4.68 4.17 -6.07
C HIS A 126 -5.72 5.06 -6.76
N GLU A 127 -6.94 5.14 -6.21
CA GLU A 127 -7.99 6.01 -6.72
C GLU A 127 -7.60 7.49 -6.63
N GLN A 128 -6.98 7.91 -5.52
CA GLN A 128 -6.51 9.29 -5.34
C GLN A 128 -5.39 9.65 -6.33
N ILE A 129 -4.41 8.76 -6.50
CA ILE A 129 -3.33 8.95 -7.48
C ILE A 129 -3.91 9.03 -8.91
N THR A 130 -4.84 8.15 -9.25
CA THR A 130 -5.49 8.15 -10.56
C THR A 130 -6.33 9.41 -10.79
N ALA A 131 -7.09 9.86 -9.78
CA ALA A 131 -7.88 11.08 -9.86
C ALA A 131 -6.99 12.32 -10.02
N TYR A 132 -5.89 12.39 -9.28
CA TYR A 132 -4.89 13.44 -9.41
C TYR A 132 -4.27 13.46 -10.80
N ALA A 133 -3.84 12.29 -11.31
CA ALA A 133 -3.26 12.17 -12.65
C ALA A 133 -4.24 12.63 -13.74
N ARG A 134 -5.52 12.23 -13.67
CA ARG A 134 -6.56 12.69 -14.60
C ARG A 134 -6.79 14.20 -14.52
N SER A 135 -6.77 14.77 -13.32
CA SER A 135 -6.90 16.22 -13.12
C SER A 135 -5.70 16.97 -13.70
N TYR A 136 -4.50 16.42 -13.51
CA TYR A 136 -3.26 16.98 -14.05
C TYR A 136 -3.23 16.94 -15.58
N GLU A 137 -3.57 15.81 -16.18
CA GLU A 137 -3.70 15.65 -17.63
C GLU A 137 -4.72 16.63 -18.21
N LYS A 138 -5.88 16.79 -17.56
CA LYS A 138 -6.88 17.78 -17.97
C LYS A 138 -6.32 19.21 -17.89
N GLY A 139 -5.59 19.55 -16.83
CA GLY A 139 -4.95 20.86 -16.67
C GLY A 139 -3.92 21.13 -17.77
N LEU A 140 -3.08 20.15 -18.11
CA LEU A 140 -2.13 20.24 -19.22
C LEU A 140 -2.83 20.41 -20.57
N LEU A 141 -3.90 19.64 -20.83
CA LEU A 141 -4.68 19.77 -22.07
C LEU A 141 -5.38 21.12 -22.18
N THR A 142 -5.89 21.67 -21.07
CA THR A 142 -6.48 23.01 -21.03
C THR A 142 -5.43 24.08 -21.30
N LEU A 143 -4.23 23.96 -20.71
CA LEU A 143 -3.12 24.88 -20.98
C LEU A 143 -2.68 24.81 -22.45
N ALA A 144 -2.49 23.60 -22.98
CA ALA A 144 -2.11 23.40 -24.37
C ALA A 144 -3.12 24.01 -25.35
N ARG A 145 -4.42 23.86 -25.09
CA ARG A 145 -5.49 24.49 -25.89
C ARG A 145 -5.46 26.01 -25.80
N ALA A 146 -5.35 26.57 -24.60
CA ALA A 146 -5.29 28.03 -24.42
C ALA A 146 -4.09 28.65 -25.15
N VAL A 147 -2.95 27.95 -25.19
CA VAL A 147 -1.77 28.43 -25.93
C VAL A 147 -1.91 28.24 -27.44
N ALA A 148 -2.53 27.15 -27.91
CA ALA A 148 -2.85 26.98 -29.33
C ALA A 148 -3.81 28.09 -29.81
N ASP A 149 -4.88 28.37 -29.05
CA ASP A 149 -5.83 29.45 -29.35
C ASP A 149 -5.12 30.82 -29.35
N HIS A 150 -4.17 31.04 -28.43
CA HIS A 150 -3.34 32.25 -28.42
C HIS A 150 -2.45 32.36 -29.65
N ARG A 151 -1.82 31.25 -30.09
CA ARG A 151 -0.98 31.20 -31.29
C ARG A 151 -1.78 31.47 -32.57
N ASP A 152 -2.97 30.88 -32.69
CA ASP A 152 -3.85 31.06 -33.85
C ASP A 152 -4.44 32.48 -33.92
N GLY A 153 -4.60 33.14 -32.77
CA GLY A 153 -5.06 34.52 -32.66
C GLY A 153 -3.98 35.59 -32.87
N PHE A 154 -2.70 35.20 -32.98
CA PHE A 154 -1.57 36.11 -33.14
C PHE A 154 -0.99 36.07 -34.56
N ASN A 155 -0.75 37.23 -35.14
CA ASN A 155 0.02 37.35 -36.37
C ASN A 155 1.50 37.05 -36.04
N PRO A 156 2.18 36.13 -36.76
CA PRO A 156 3.57 35.74 -36.48
C PRO A 156 4.56 36.92 -36.40
N ASP A 157 4.29 37.99 -37.14
CA ASP A 157 5.13 39.19 -37.20
C ASP A 157 5.00 40.08 -35.95
N ASP A 158 3.92 39.91 -35.18
CA ASP A 158 3.62 40.66 -33.94
C ASP A 158 4.01 39.88 -32.67
N ALA A 159 4.50 38.64 -32.81
CA ALA A 159 4.87 37.79 -31.68
C ALA A 159 6.14 38.30 -30.99
N THR A 160 6.10 38.46 -29.67
CA THR A 160 7.28 38.83 -28.90
C THR A 160 8.23 37.64 -28.74
N GLU A 161 9.46 37.90 -28.33
CA GLU A 161 10.42 36.82 -28.05
C GLU A 161 9.96 35.88 -26.93
N ALA A 162 9.19 36.40 -25.96
CA ALA A 162 8.60 35.59 -24.90
C ALA A 162 7.52 34.63 -25.45
N ASP A 163 6.70 35.07 -26.42
CA ASP A 163 5.68 34.23 -27.06
C ASP A 163 6.33 33.10 -27.86
N ARG A 164 7.41 33.42 -28.61
CA ARG A 164 8.19 32.42 -29.36
C ARG A 164 8.86 31.40 -28.45
N GLN A 165 9.42 31.82 -27.32
CA GLN A 165 10.01 30.91 -26.33
C GLN A 165 8.96 30.03 -25.64
N LEU A 166 7.78 30.58 -25.35
CA LEU A 166 6.66 29.81 -24.80
C LEU A 166 6.21 28.72 -25.78
N TRP A 167 6.04 29.04 -27.06
CA TRP A 167 5.66 28.08 -28.09
C TRP A 167 6.74 27.01 -28.32
N ALA A 168 8.02 27.40 -28.38
CA ALA A 168 9.12 26.46 -28.53
C ALA A 168 9.25 25.49 -27.35
N THR A 169 9.10 25.98 -26.11
CA THR A 169 9.13 25.15 -24.90
C THR A 169 7.98 24.14 -24.90
N LEU A 170 6.83 24.49 -25.48
CA LEU A 170 5.69 23.58 -25.58
C LEU A 170 5.85 22.54 -26.70
N ASP A 171 6.44 22.91 -27.83
CA ASP A 171 6.81 21.97 -28.90
C ASP A 171 7.82 20.91 -28.38
N GLU A 172 8.67 21.26 -27.41
CA GLU A 172 9.59 20.33 -26.72
C GLU A 172 8.91 19.44 -25.66
N ILE A 173 7.85 19.96 -25.01
CA ILE A 173 7.05 19.22 -24.01
C ILE A 173 5.98 18.35 -24.67
N GLU A 174 5.64 18.60 -25.93
CA GLU A 174 4.78 17.75 -26.75
C GLU A 174 5.44 16.37 -26.92
N VAL A 175 5.15 15.49 -25.97
CA VAL A 175 5.53 14.07 -25.99
C VAL A 175 5.12 13.51 -27.36
N PRO A 176 6.02 12.85 -28.10
CA PRO A 176 5.69 12.31 -29.41
C PRO A 176 4.43 11.45 -29.30
N ARG A 177 3.40 11.77 -30.10
CA ARG A 177 2.26 10.89 -30.36
C ARG A 177 2.77 9.58 -30.97
N ARG A 178 3.26 8.66 -30.14
CA ARG A 178 3.47 7.26 -30.52
C ARG A 178 2.23 6.47 -30.10
N SER A 179 1.46 6.13 -31.12
CA SER A 179 0.46 5.06 -31.23
C SER A 179 -0.27 4.65 -29.95
N ALA A 180 -1.51 5.13 -29.83
CA ALA A 180 -2.74 4.59 -29.25
C ALA A 180 -2.83 3.25 -28.45
N GLU A 181 -1.77 2.57 -28.02
CA GLU A 181 -1.87 1.19 -27.50
C GLU A 181 -1.22 0.90 -26.13
N ALA A 182 -0.67 1.88 -25.40
CA ALA A 182 -0.26 1.62 -24.02
C ALA A 182 -0.51 2.81 -23.09
N PRO A 183 -1.22 2.63 -21.96
CA PRO A 183 -1.25 3.63 -20.90
C PRO A 183 0.17 3.76 -20.33
N VAL A 184 0.78 4.93 -20.49
CA VAL A 184 2.06 5.26 -19.85
C VAL A 184 1.88 5.08 -18.34
N ALA A 185 2.70 4.23 -17.73
CA ALA A 185 2.65 4.04 -16.29
C ALA A 185 3.04 5.36 -15.62
N ILE A 186 2.25 5.81 -14.64
CA ILE A 186 2.49 7.06 -13.89
C ILE A 186 3.93 7.13 -13.33
N THR A 187 4.55 5.98 -13.06
CA THR A 187 5.97 5.86 -12.67
C THR A 187 6.95 6.38 -13.73
N GLU A 188 6.65 6.21 -15.02
CA GLU A 188 7.49 6.69 -16.12
C GLU A 188 7.36 8.22 -16.29
N VAL A 189 6.16 8.76 -16.09
CA VAL A 189 5.91 10.21 -16.11
C VAL A 189 6.60 10.90 -14.94
N LEU A 190 6.49 10.34 -13.73
CA LEU A 190 7.16 10.88 -12.54
C LEU A 190 8.69 10.79 -12.68
N ALA A 191 9.23 9.70 -13.22
CA ALA A 191 10.66 9.57 -13.49
C ALA A 191 11.17 10.59 -14.51
N LEU A 192 10.37 10.92 -15.54
CA LEU A 192 10.69 11.95 -16.52
C LEU A 192 10.70 13.36 -15.91
N ILE A 193 9.77 13.64 -14.99
CA ILE A 193 9.69 14.92 -14.26
C ILE A 193 10.89 15.06 -13.31
N ASP A 194 11.19 14.03 -12.52
CA ASP A 194 12.36 14.01 -11.62
C ASP A 194 13.66 14.17 -12.39
N ALA A 195 13.80 13.51 -13.55
CA ALA A 195 14.95 13.67 -14.43
C ALA A 195 15.05 15.08 -15.05
N SER A 196 13.92 15.77 -15.25
CA SER A 196 13.88 17.15 -15.74
C SER A 196 14.29 18.13 -14.64
N ILE A 197 13.79 17.95 -13.41
CA ILE A 197 14.14 18.76 -12.24
C ILE A 197 15.62 18.59 -11.89
N ALA A 198 16.14 17.35 -11.90
CA ALA A 198 17.54 17.07 -11.64
C ALA A 198 18.47 17.75 -12.66
N ARG A 199 18.10 17.76 -13.95
CA ARG A 199 18.87 18.46 -15.00
C ARG A 199 18.85 19.96 -14.82
N LYS A 200 17.72 20.56 -14.42
CA LYS A 200 17.63 21.99 -14.12
C LYS A 200 18.41 22.41 -12.88
N ASN A 201 18.54 21.55 -11.88
CA ASN A 201 19.32 21.83 -10.67
C ASN A 201 20.82 21.57 -10.83
N ALA A 202 21.23 20.88 -11.90
CA ALA A 202 22.63 20.58 -12.22
C ALA A 202 23.25 21.55 -13.23
N ALA A 203 22.45 22.46 -13.80
CA ALA A 203 22.87 23.53 -14.71
C ALA A 203 22.90 24.87 -13.95
#